data_AF-A0A4Y2BQ48-F1
#
_entry.id   AF-A0A4Y2BQ48-F1
#
_cell.length_a   1.000
_cell.length_b   1.000
_cell.length_c   1.000
_cell.angle_alpha   90.00
_cell.angle_beta   90.00
_cell.angle_gamma   90.00
#
_symmetry.space_group_name_H-M   'P 1'
#
loop_
_entity.id
_entity.type
_entity.pdbx_description
1 polymer ?
#
loop_
_entity_poly.entity_id
_entity_poly.type
_entity_poly.pdbx_seq_one_letter_code
_entity_poly.pdbx_strand_id
1 'polypeptide(L)'
;QENIDIRKAIAELYKVWKFDATAKTIRNCFKRGGFSNQTDDSDSDDEDAILADLKEKWKTIEGNGRITDDATLSDILEVDAELLTASYSTDEEILKSLMDNNKGKENDSYSENEDVIPPKPHRTEMLQSFETIKRGFKMEENVPDSICSSLIKCEKFYENLTSRNAKQCKITVFFE
;
A
#
# COMPACT_ATOMS: atom_id res chain seq x y z
N GLN A 1 -0.80 -2.41 38.04
CA GLN A 1 -0.64 -1.98 36.64
C GLN A 1 -1.78 -2.60 35.85
N GLU A 2 -2.73 -1.80 35.35
CA GLU A 2 -3.82 -2.34 34.54
C GLU A 2 -3.26 -2.92 33.24
N ASN A 3 -3.67 -4.15 32.89
CA ASN A 3 -3.30 -4.76 31.64
C ASN A 3 -4.15 -4.12 30.53
N ILE A 4 -3.52 -3.39 29.60
CA ILE A 4 -4.20 -2.77 28.47
C ILE A 4 -4.52 -3.85 27.46
N ASP A 5 -5.81 -4.14 27.27
CA ASP A 5 -6.29 -4.95 26.16
C ASP A 5 -6.07 -4.24 24.81
N ILE A 6 -5.85 -5.02 23.75
CA ILE A 6 -5.58 -4.53 22.40
C ILE A 6 -6.72 -3.62 21.91
N ARG A 7 -7.98 -3.93 22.25
CA ARG A 7 -9.12 -3.08 21.86
C ARG A 7 -9.06 -1.72 22.54
N LYS A 8 -8.62 -1.67 23.80
CA LYS A 8 -8.43 -0.44 24.56
C LYS A 8 -7.29 0.38 23.96
N ALA A 9 -6.16 -0.25 23.61
CA ALA A 9 -5.04 0.41 22.94
C ALA A 9 -5.47 1.05 21.61
N ILE A 10 -6.18 0.31 20.75
CA ILE A 10 -6.66 0.82 19.46
C ILE A 10 -7.64 1.99 19.64
N ALA A 11 -8.56 1.89 20.59
CA ALA A 11 -9.53 2.95 20.87
C ALA A 11 -8.87 4.24 21.37
N GLU A 12 -7.85 4.12 22.24
CA GLU A 12 -7.09 5.27 22.71
C GLU A 12 -6.26 5.90 21.58
N LEU A 13 -5.59 5.07 20.75
CA LEU A 13 -4.84 5.58 19.59
C LEU A 13 -5.74 6.33 18.61
N TYR A 14 -6.95 5.82 18.36
CA TYR A 14 -7.94 6.48 17.50
C TYR A 14 -8.37 7.84 18.05
N LYS A 15 -8.60 7.95 19.36
CA LYS A 15 -8.95 9.24 19.99
C LYS A 15 -7.83 10.25 19.81
N VAL A 16 -6.59 9.85 20.11
CA VAL A 16 -5.41 10.72 19.96
C VAL A 16 -5.27 11.17 18.50
N TRP A 17 -5.39 10.24 17.56
CA TRP A 17 -5.32 10.58 16.13
C TRP A 17 -6.45 11.52 15.67
N LYS A 18 -7.67 11.36 16.20
CA LYS A 18 -8.82 12.16 15.77
C LYS A 18 -8.92 13.53 16.43
N PHE A 19 -8.55 13.62 17.70
CA PHE A 19 -8.78 14.81 18.52
C PHE A 19 -7.50 15.59 18.83
N ASP A 20 -6.38 14.89 19.01
CA ASP A 20 -5.12 15.52 19.42
C ASP A 20 -4.14 15.74 18.26
N ALA A 21 -4.25 14.97 17.17
CA ALA A 21 -3.45 15.19 15.98
C ALA A 21 -3.96 16.43 15.22
N THR A 22 -3.24 17.53 15.41
CA THR A 22 -3.50 18.76 14.64
C THR A 22 -2.82 18.71 13.27
N ALA A 23 -3.36 19.43 12.30
CA ALA A 23 -2.73 19.62 10.99
C ALA A 23 -1.28 20.14 11.11
N LYS A 24 -0.97 20.92 12.15
CA LYS A 24 0.39 21.40 12.46
C LYS A 24 1.30 20.25 12.86
N THR A 25 0.86 19.35 13.74
CA THR A 25 1.62 18.16 14.16
C THR A 25 1.88 17.24 12.97
N ILE A 26 0.86 17.00 12.14
CA ILE A 26 0.97 16.17 10.93
C ILE A 26 1.99 16.79 9.97
N ARG A 27 1.87 18.09 9.67
CA ARG A 27 2.81 18.82 8.80
C ARG A 27 4.25 18.74 9.32
N ASN A 28 4.46 18.88 10.63
CA ASN A 28 5.79 18.79 11.23
C ASN A 28 6.38 17.38 11.10
N CYS A 29 5.57 16.32 11.18
CA CYS A 29 6.02 14.95 10.95
C CYS A 29 6.44 14.73 9.48
N PHE A 30 5.65 15.21 8.52
CA PHE A 30 6.00 15.14 7.10
C PHE A 30 7.28 15.94 6.82
N LYS A 31 7.41 17.16 7.36
CA LYS A 31 8.63 17.97 7.22
C LYS A 31 9.86 17.27 7.80
N ARG A 32 9.73 16.63 8.97
CA ARG A 32 10.84 15.87 9.58
C ARG A 32 11.18 14.58 8.83
N GLY A 33 10.23 14.04 8.06
CA GLY A 33 10.43 12.93 7.14
C GLY A 33 10.91 13.34 5.75
N GLY A 34 11.23 14.63 5.52
CA GLY A 34 11.69 15.13 4.22
C GLY A 34 10.56 15.41 3.21
N PHE A 35 9.30 15.22 3.59
CA PHE A 35 8.15 15.54 2.77
C PHE A 35 7.71 16.98 3.05
N SER A 36 8.19 17.89 2.21
CA SER A 36 7.82 19.30 2.23
C SER A 36 7.15 19.64 0.91
N ASN A 37 6.00 20.33 0.95
CA ASN A 37 5.40 20.94 -0.24
C ASN A 37 6.08 22.26 -0.60
N GLN A 38 7.09 22.67 0.17
CA GLN A 38 8.08 23.53 -0.43
C GLN A 38 8.74 22.64 -1.50
N THR A 39 8.38 22.86 -2.77
CA THR A 39 9.43 23.35 -3.64
C THR A 39 9.98 24.52 -2.86
N ASP A 40 10.99 24.25 -2.03
CA ASP A 40 11.97 25.28 -1.88
C ASP A 40 12.21 25.65 -3.36
N ASP A 41 12.05 26.92 -3.69
CA ASP A 41 13.02 27.49 -4.61
C ASP A 41 14.30 26.84 -4.12
N SER A 42 14.76 25.80 -4.83
CA SER A 42 16.14 25.37 -4.67
C SER A 42 16.82 26.71 -4.80
N ASP A 43 17.33 27.24 -3.68
CA ASP A 43 18.17 28.42 -3.72
C ASP A 43 19.22 27.96 -4.73
N SER A 44 19.05 28.34 -6.00
CA SER A 44 20.00 27.94 -7.03
C SER A 44 21.33 28.61 -6.70
N ASP A 45 21.29 29.62 -5.83
CA ASP A 45 22.41 30.21 -5.10
C ASP A 45 23.23 29.18 -4.29
N ASP A 46 22.64 28.11 -3.73
CA ASP A 46 23.38 27.07 -2.99
C ASP A 46 24.11 26.10 -3.93
N GLU A 47 23.53 25.72 -5.07
CA GLU A 47 24.22 24.89 -6.07
C GLU A 47 25.38 25.64 -6.73
N ASP A 48 25.19 26.93 -7.05
CA ASP A 48 26.26 27.78 -7.57
C ASP A 48 27.37 28.01 -6.54
N ALA A 49 27.04 28.14 -5.25
CA ALA A 49 28.02 28.25 -4.17
C ALA A 49 28.83 26.96 -3.98
N ILE A 50 28.17 25.79 -4.04
CA ILE A 50 28.83 24.48 -3.95
C ILE A 50 29.74 24.24 -5.17
N LEU A 51 29.27 24.61 -6.37
CA LEU A 51 30.07 24.48 -7.59
C LEU A 51 31.29 25.43 -7.58
N ALA A 52 31.15 26.63 -7.01
CA ALA A 52 32.26 27.56 -6.82
C ALA A 52 33.34 27.02 -5.86
N ASP A 53 32.93 26.49 -4.71
CA ASP A 53 33.84 25.85 -3.73
C ASP A 53 34.54 24.62 -4.33
N LEU A 54 33.82 23.81 -5.11
CA LEU A 54 34.41 22.64 -5.78
C LEU A 54 35.44 23.03 -6.84
N LYS A 55 35.17 24.09 -7.63
CA LYS A 55 36.13 24.65 -8.61
C LYS A 55 37.40 25.17 -7.93
N GLU A 56 37.30 25.79 -6.76
CA GLU A 56 38.45 26.25 -5.98
C GLU A 56 39.30 25.07 -5.46
N LYS A 57 38.64 24.05 -4.91
CA LYS A 57 39.30 22.83 -4.44
C LYS A 57 39.95 22.06 -5.59
N TRP A 58 39.32 22.00 -6.76
CA TRP A 58 39.88 21.37 -7.95
C TRP A 58 41.21 22.00 -8.38
N LYS A 59 41.28 23.34 -8.49
CA LYS A 59 42.51 24.08 -8.81
C LYS A 59 43.64 23.81 -7.82
N THR A 60 43.30 23.64 -6.55
CA THR A 60 44.27 23.31 -5.50
C THR A 60 44.88 21.91 -5.70
N ILE A 61 44.07 20.95 -6.13
CA ILE A 61 44.52 19.56 -6.38
C ILE A 61 45.31 19.48 -7.71
N GLU A 62 44.89 20.24 -8.72
CA GLU A 62 45.57 20.39 -10.01
C GLU A 62 46.98 20.97 -9.84
N GLY A 63 47.12 22.05 -9.05
CA GLY A 63 48.42 22.64 -8.71
C GLY A 63 49.33 21.72 -7.90
N ASN A 64 48.78 20.71 -7.22
CA ASN A 64 49.54 19.71 -6.47
C ASN A 64 49.99 18.52 -7.34
N GLY A 65 49.67 18.49 -8.63
CA GLY A 65 50.09 17.44 -9.58
C GLY A 65 49.51 16.07 -9.28
N ARG A 66 48.40 16.00 -8.53
CA ARG A 66 47.72 14.74 -8.15
C ARG A 66 46.69 14.29 -9.18
N ILE A 67 46.35 15.15 -10.13
CA ILE A 67 45.43 14.90 -11.24
C ILE A 67 46.27 14.73 -12.51
N THR A 68 45.91 13.76 -13.35
CA THR A 68 46.50 13.59 -14.68
C THR A 68 46.00 14.69 -15.61
N ASP A 69 46.86 15.31 -16.42
CA ASP A 69 46.57 16.46 -17.31
C ASP A 69 45.36 16.28 -18.27
N ASP A 70 44.85 15.06 -18.41
CA ASP A 70 43.72 14.64 -19.23
C ASP A 70 42.35 14.78 -18.54
N ALA A 71 42.29 14.70 -17.21
CA ALA A 71 41.01 14.69 -16.49
C ALA A 71 40.58 16.11 -16.11
N THR A 72 39.39 16.52 -16.51
CA THR A 72 38.77 17.78 -16.12
C THR A 72 37.72 17.57 -15.02
N LEU A 73 37.37 18.65 -14.32
CA LEU A 73 36.30 18.62 -13.31
C LEU A 73 34.94 18.23 -13.92
N SER A 74 34.69 18.62 -15.17
CA SER A 74 33.46 18.30 -15.90
C SER A 74 33.37 16.80 -16.18
N ASP A 75 34.47 16.14 -16.54
CA ASP A 75 34.50 14.69 -16.79
C ASP A 75 34.08 13.86 -15.56
N ILE A 76 34.32 14.38 -14.35
CA ILE A 76 33.92 13.73 -13.09
C ILE A 76 32.46 14.03 -12.74
N LEU A 77 32.02 15.27 -12.96
CA LEU A 77 30.66 15.71 -12.65
C LEU A 77 29.63 15.15 -13.64
N GLU A 78 30.04 14.95 -14.90
CA GLU A 78 29.17 14.53 -16.00
C GLU A 78 29.35 13.05 -16.35
N VAL A 79 30.01 12.26 -15.49
CA VAL A 79 30.24 10.83 -15.70
C VAL A 79 28.94 10.05 -15.95
N ASP A 80 27.85 10.47 -15.30
CA ASP A 80 26.53 9.85 -15.43
C ASP A 80 25.66 10.52 -16.51
N ALA A 81 26.10 11.63 -17.11
CA ALA A 81 25.34 12.33 -18.15
C ALA A 81 25.27 11.51 -19.46
N GLU A 82 26.31 10.71 -19.74
CA GLU A 82 26.35 9.77 -20.87
C GLU A 82 25.92 8.34 -20.48
N LEU A 83 25.57 8.11 -19.21
CA LEU A 83 25.12 6.80 -18.77
C LEU A 83 23.79 6.48 -19.47
N LEU A 84 23.82 5.49 -20.35
CA LEU A 84 22.62 4.91 -20.94
C LEU A 84 21.81 4.23 -19.83
N THR A 85 20.96 4.99 -19.15
CA THR A 85 19.96 4.43 -18.25
C THR A 85 18.96 3.67 -19.11
N ALA A 86 18.68 2.42 -18.77
CA ALA A 86 17.58 1.71 -19.39
C ALA A 86 16.32 2.56 -19.22
N SER A 87 15.65 2.89 -20.33
CA SER A 87 14.36 3.57 -20.26
C SER A 87 13.41 2.71 -19.44
N TYR A 88 12.65 3.32 -18.54
CA TYR A 88 11.53 2.63 -17.91
C TYR A 88 10.55 2.23 -19.01
N SER A 89 10.19 0.95 -19.05
CA SER A 89 9.09 0.50 -19.92
C SER A 89 7.82 1.23 -19.50
N THR A 90 7.05 1.72 -20.48
CA THR A 90 5.73 2.29 -20.15
C THR A 90 4.77 1.19 -19.73
N ASP A 91 3.70 1.54 -19.01
CA ASP A 91 2.69 0.57 -18.57
C ASP A 91 2.11 -0.22 -19.75
N GLU A 92 1.98 0.40 -20.93
CA GLU A 92 1.52 -0.24 -22.16
C GLU A 92 2.53 -1.28 -22.69
N GLU A 93 3.82 -0.98 -22.63
CA GLU A 93 4.90 -1.88 -23.06
C GLU A 93 5.01 -3.09 -22.13
N ILE A 94 4.85 -2.87 -20.82
CA ILE A 94 4.81 -3.93 -19.80
C ILE A 94 3.61 -4.84 -20.02
N LEU A 95 2.41 -4.25 -20.20
CA LEU A 95 1.18 -5.01 -20.43
C LEU A 95 1.27 -5.82 -21.73
N LYS A 96 1.83 -5.24 -22.78
CA LYS A 96 2.05 -5.92 -24.07
C LYS A 96 3.02 -7.09 -23.93
N SER A 97 4.13 -6.93 -23.20
CA SER A 97 5.08 -8.02 -22.92
C SER A 97 4.41 -9.21 -22.23
N LEU A 98 3.54 -8.95 -21.25
CA LEU A 98 2.78 -10.00 -20.56
C LEU A 98 1.80 -10.75 -21.49
N MET A 99 1.18 -10.05 -22.43
CA MET A 99 0.30 -10.67 -23.42
C MET A 99 1.06 -11.49 -24.46
N ASP A 100 2.20 -10.97 -24.94
CA ASP A 100 3.03 -11.66 -25.95
C ASP A 100 3.69 -12.92 -25.38
N ASN A 101 4.09 -12.91 -24.09
CA ASN A 101 4.65 -14.07 -23.39
C ASN A 101 3.67 -15.25 -23.22
N ASN A 102 2.37 -15.00 -23.31
CA ASN A 102 1.32 -16.02 -23.18
C ASN A 102 0.90 -16.65 -24.51
N LYS A 103 1.43 -16.20 -25.66
CA LYS A 103 0.95 -16.59 -26.99
C LYS A 103 1.53 -17.91 -27.53
N GLY A 104 2.48 -18.52 -26.82
CA GLY A 104 3.17 -19.74 -27.26
C GLY A 104 3.23 -20.89 -26.25
N LYS A 105 2.65 -20.73 -25.07
CA LYS A 105 2.41 -21.86 -24.17
C LYS A 105 1.00 -22.36 -24.43
N GLU A 106 0.89 -23.27 -25.38
CA GLU A 106 -0.13 -24.31 -25.31
C GLU A 106 -0.01 -24.89 -23.90
N ASN A 107 -1.04 -24.67 -23.08
CA ASN A 107 -1.13 -25.20 -21.73
C ASN A 107 -1.10 -26.72 -21.86
N ASP A 108 0.10 -27.28 -21.81
CA ASP A 108 0.28 -28.70 -21.66
C ASP A 108 -0.40 -29.05 -20.34
N SER A 109 -1.46 -29.82 -20.49
CA SER A 109 -2.46 -30.11 -19.48
C SER A 109 -1.82 -30.86 -18.31
N TYR A 110 -1.17 -30.14 -17.42
CA TYR A 110 -1.02 -30.56 -16.04
C TYR A 110 -2.27 -30.12 -15.32
N SER A 111 -3.17 -31.10 -15.14
CA SER A 111 -4.32 -31.03 -14.27
C SER A 111 -3.88 -30.61 -12.87
N GLU A 112 -3.92 -29.32 -12.60
CA GLU A 112 -4.21 -28.81 -11.27
C GLU A 112 -5.72 -28.61 -11.23
N ASN A 113 -6.40 -29.45 -10.47
CA ASN A 113 -7.75 -29.16 -10.01
C ASN A 113 -7.64 -27.96 -9.06
N GLU A 114 -7.55 -26.74 -9.62
CA GLU A 114 -7.93 -25.56 -8.85
C GLU A 114 -9.43 -25.69 -8.59
N ASP A 115 -9.77 -25.97 -7.34
CA ASP A 115 -11.15 -25.95 -6.87
C ASP A 115 -11.77 -24.61 -7.31
N VAL A 116 -12.71 -24.68 -8.26
CA VAL A 116 -13.54 -23.56 -8.69
C VAL A 116 -14.31 -23.09 -7.46
N ILE A 117 -13.77 -22.11 -6.74
CA ILE A 117 -14.44 -21.57 -5.55
C ILE A 117 -15.72 -20.88 -6.03
N PRO A 118 -16.92 -21.36 -5.61
CA PRO A 118 -18.17 -20.74 -6.02
C PRO A 118 -18.22 -19.29 -5.55
N PRO A 119 -18.87 -18.38 -6.31
CA PRO A 119 -18.97 -16.98 -5.95
C PRO A 119 -19.62 -16.82 -4.57
N LYS A 120 -19.12 -15.85 -3.80
CA LYS A 120 -19.63 -15.57 -2.46
C LYS A 120 -21.11 -15.16 -2.54
N PRO A 121 -22.03 -15.83 -1.81
CA PRO A 121 -23.45 -15.50 -1.82
C PRO A 121 -23.71 -14.06 -1.39
N HIS A 122 -24.73 -13.43 -1.97
CA HIS A 122 -25.15 -12.09 -1.56
C HIS A 122 -25.72 -12.10 -0.13
N ARG A 123 -25.65 -10.96 0.58
CA ARG A 123 -26.16 -10.84 1.96
C ARG A 123 -27.61 -11.33 2.09
N THR A 124 -28.46 -10.89 1.18
CA THR A 124 -29.88 -11.22 1.18
C THR A 124 -30.12 -12.72 0.97
N GLU A 125 -29.33 -13.34 0.08
CA GLU A 125 -29.39 -14.77 -0.21
C GLU A 125 -29.05 -15.59 1.04
N MET A 126 -27.96 -15.22 1.73
CA MET A 126 -27.56 -15.89 2.97
C MET A 126 -28.62 -15.78 4.07
N LEU A 127 -29.21 -14.60 4.27
CA LEU A 127 -30.29 -14.42 5.26
C LEU A 127 -31.54 -15.23 4.90
N GLN A 128 -31.89 -15.30 3.62
CA GLN A 128 -32.99 -16.16 3.16
C GLN A 128 -32.69 -17.64 3.39
N SER A 129 -31.44 -18.09 3.22
CA SER A 129 -31.04 -19.46 3.56
C SER A 129 -31.23 -19.76 5.05
N PHE A 130 -30.82 -18.85 5.94
CA PHE A 130 -31.05 -19.01 7.39
C PHE A 130 -32.54 -19.11 7.73
N GLU A 131 -33.38 -18.24 7.15
CA GLU A 131 -34.84 -18.31 7.34
C GLU A 131 -35.44 -19.62 6.82
N THR A 132 -34.94 -20.11 5.69
CA THR A 132 -35.39 -21.38 5.09
C THR A 132 -35.04 -22.56 5.98
N ILE A 133 -33.81 -22.61 6.48
CA ILE A 133 -33.35 -23.65 7.40
C ILE A 133 -34.12 -23.60 8.73
N LYS A 134 -34.32 -22.41 9.30
CA LYS A 134 -35.12 -22.20 10.52
C LYS A 134 -36.56 -22.68 10.32
N ARG A 135 -37.16 -22.45 9.15
CA ARG A 135 -38.50 -22.94 8.81
C ARG A 135 -38.54 -24.46 8.73
N GLY A 136 -37.54 -25.08 8.10
CA GLY A 136 -37.43 -26.54 8.03
C GLY A 136 -37.38 -27.18 9.42
N PHE A 137 -36.51 -26.68 10.30
CA PHE A 137 -36.42 -27.20 11.67
C PHE A 137 -37.68 -26.99 12.51
N LYS A 138 -38.46 -25.94 12.25
CA LYS A 138 -39.76 -25.73 12.92
C LYS A 138 -40.83 -26.74 12.52
N MET A 139 -40.68 -27.38 11.35
CA MET A 139 -41.63 -28.38 10.85
C MET A 139 -41.22 -29.81 11.25
N GLU A 140 -40.02 -29.99 11.79
CA GLU A 140 -39.48 -31.30 12.20
C GLU A 140 -39.74 -31.54 13.70
N GLU A 141 -40.21 -32.75 14.04
CA GLU A 141 -40.45 -33.12 15.43
C GLU A 141 -39.14 -33.63 16.07
N ASN A 142 -38.85 -33.24 17.32
CA ASN A 142 -37.66 -33.63 18.10
C ASN A 142 -36.33 -32.96 17.73
N VAL A 143 -36.33 -31.74 17.16
CA VAL A 143 -35.09 -30.97 16.97
C VAL A 143 -34.55 -30.50 18.34
N PRO A 144 -33.32 -30.88 18.75
CA PRO A 144 -32.71 -30.40 19.99
C PRO A 144 -32.52 -28.88 20.01
N ASP A 145 -32.80 -28.25 21.16
CA ASP A 145 -32.61 -26.80 21.36
C ASP A 145 -31.18 -26.32 21.11
N SER A 146 -30.19 -27.21 21.29
CA SER A 146 -28.79 -26.94 21.01
C SER A 146 -28.53 -26.63 19.53
N ILE A 147 -29.26 -27.27 18.61
CA ILE A 147 -29.16 -27.04 17.17
C ILE A 147 -29.77 -25.68 16.81
N CYS A 148 -30.99 -25.40 17.28
CA CYS A 148 -31.63 -24.09 17.11
C CYS A 148 -30.77 -22.94 17.68
N SER A 149 -30.24 -23.14 18.88
CA SER A 149 -29.36 -22.16 19.54
C SER A 149 -28.07 -21.91 18.76
N SER A 150 -27.49 -22.96 18.17
CA SER A 150 -26.28 -22.85 17.35
C SER A 150 -26.55 -22.11 16.04
N LEU A 151 -27.68 -22.38 15.39
CA LEU A 151 -28.10 -21.70 14.17
C LEU A 151 -28.28 -20.18 14.40
N ILE A 152 -28.89 -19.80 15.52
CA ILE A 152 -29.04 -18.39 15.92
C ILE A 152 -27.68 -17.73 16.17
N LYS A 153 -26.70 -18.45 16.75
CA LYS A 153 -25.33 -17.92 16.93
C LYS A 153 -24.63 -17.69 15.59
N CYS A 154 -24.77 -18.61 14.63
CA CYS A 154 -24.23 -18.47 13.28
C CYS A 154 -24.81 -17.25 12.55
N GLU A 155 -26.12 -17.07 12.62
CA GLU A 155 -26.81 -15.92 12.01
C GLU A 155 -26.30 -14.59 12.60
N LYS A 156 -26.24 -14.48 13.94
CA LYS A 156 -25.69 -13.29 14.62
C LYS A 156 -24.23 -13.03 14.27
N PHE A 157 -23.42 -14.07 14.13
CA PHE A 157 -22.02 -13.92 13.72
C PHE A 157 -21.93 -13.33 12.30
N TYR A 158 -22.72 -13.85 11.36
CA TYR A 158 -22.74 -13.37 9.97
C TYR A 158 -23.23 -11.91 9.86
N GLU A 159 -24.28 -11.54 10.58
CA GLU A 159 -24.76 -10.15 10.62
C GLU A 159 -23.69 -9.18 11.12
N ASN A 160 -22.97 -9.55 12.19
CA ASN A 160 -21.87 -8.75 12.74
C ASN A 160 -20.71 -8.54 11.75
N LEU A 161 -20.38 -9.55 10.93
CA LEU A 161 -19.36 -9.40 9.88
C LEU A 161 -19.80 -8.38 8.83
N THR A 162 -21.07 -8.42 8.43
CA THR A 162 -21.59 -7.52 7.40
C THR A 162 -21.68 -6.08 7.91
N SER A 163 -22.09 -5.87 9.17
CA SER A 163 -22.09 -4.56 9.80
C SER A 163 -20.68 -3.96 9.98
N ARG A 164 -19.63 -4.78 10.09
CA ARG A 164 -18.24 -4.31 10.16
C ARG A 164 -17.67 -3.94 8.78
N ASN A 165 -17.97 -4.74 7.75
CA ASN A 165 -17.52 -4.46 6.38
C ASN A 165 -18.15 -3.18 5.82
N ALA A 166 -19.38 -2.84 6.23
CA ALA A 166 -20.02 -1.57 5.86
C ALA A 166 -19.33 -0.32 6.46
N LYS A 167 -18.50 -0.49 7.51
CA LYS A 167 -17.76 0.61 8.16
C LYS A 167 -16.33 0.77 7.64
N GLN A 168 -15.86 -0.14 6.78
CA GLN A 168 -14.57 0.01 6.15
C GLN A 168 -14.73 0.91 4.91
N CYS A 169 -14.53 2.22 5.10
CA CYS A 169 -14.42 3.13 3.97
C CYS A 169 -13.28 2.65 3.06
N LYS A 170 -13.53 2.55 1.75
CA LYS A 170 -12.48 2.31 0.77
C LYS A 170 -11.40 3.38 0.93
N ILE A 171 -10.13 2.98 0.84
CA ILE A 171 -8.97 3.88 0.98
C ILE A 171 -9.03 5.06 -0.01
N THR A 172 -9.74 4.88 -1.12
CA THR A 172 -9.94 5.90 -2.16
C THR A 172 -10.73 7.12 -1.69
N VAL A 173 -11.48 7.03 -0.59
CA VAL A 173 -12.25 8.17 -0.05
C VAL A 173 -11.36 9.14 0.74
N PHE A 174 -10.11 8.79 1.01
CA PHE A 174 -9.17 9.65 1.75
C PHE A 174 -8.33 10.58 0.85
N PHE A 175 -8.46 10.46 -0.48
CA PHE A 175 -7.64 11.19 -1.45
C PHE A 175 -8.45 12.15 -2.35
N GLU A 176 -9.73 12.40 -2.03
CA GLU A 176 -10.53 13.52 -2.57
C GLU A 176 -10.57 14.66 -1.55
#